data_AF-A0A285ZPD5-F1
#
_entry.id   AF-A0A285ZPD5-F1
#
_cell.length_a   1.000
_cell.length_b   1.000
_cell.length_c   1.000
_cell.angle_alpha   90.00
_cell.angle_beta   90.00
_cell.angle_gamma   90.00
#
_symmetry.space_group_name_H-M   'P 1'
#
loop_
_entity.id
_entity.type
_entity.pdbx_description
1 polymer ?
#
loop_
_entity_poly.entity_id
_entity_poly.type
_entity_poly.pdbx_seq_one_letter_code
_entity_poly.pdbx_strand_id
1 'polypeptide(L)'
;MISFIKGNTIIFVSFLLAIIVIGLYIQTKNVVEWFPHADEWFQVLFQLSIGFVVSFIFYVTQVYLPRRKSIARINQCICARIQDIVSWMNDVFVRLGKLYVIDFDEKKLTSECCMSILHSMRVDDRIQLINPSRLNLGYVDQEACYTIREWLTECVGNIELNIDKLLKYYSPYITPELMDAAERICKSTVHHNMVRMIFKMKNPPSFKGLNEDIFFKPYLHLMKELDKTRNQYL
;
A
#
# COMPACT_ATOMS: atom_id res chain seq x y z
N MET A 1 -19.55 -14.53 -3.90
CA MET A 1 -20.67 -14.62 -4.86
C MET A 1 -21.22 -13.24 -5.19
N ILE A 2 -21.65 -12.43 -4.21
CA ILE A 2 -22.16 -11.06 -4.45
C ILE A 2 -21.14 -10.14 -5.16
N SER A 3 -19.86 -10.21 -4.79
CA SER A 3 -18.77 -9.48 -5.46
C SER A 3 -18.49 -9.98 -6.89
N PHE A 4 -18.78 -11.26 -7.20
CA PHE A 4 -18.67 -11.80 -8.57
C PHE A 4 -19.79 -11.26 -9.45
N ILE A 5 -21.02 -11.26 -8.92
CA ILE A 5 -22.22 -10.81 -9.61
C ILE A 5 -22.10 -9.33 -9.99
N LYS A 6 -21.59 -8.47 -9.10
CA LYS A 6 -21.39 -7.04 -9.41
C LYS A 6 -20.32 -6.78 -10.47
N GLY A 7 -19.26 -7.59 -10.50
CA GLY A 7 -18.15 -7.40 -11.46
C GLY A 7 -18.38 -8.06 -12.82
N ASN A 8 -19.26 -9.06 -12.89
CA ASN A 8 -19.48 -9.88 -14.09
C ASN A 8 -20.97 -10.10 -14.32
N THR A 9 -21.78 -9.04 -14.19
CA THR A 9 -23.24 -9.09 -14.30
C THR A 9 -23.69 -9.72 -15.63
N ILE A 10 -23.04 -9.36 -16.73
CA ILE A 10 -23.36 -9.87 -18.07
C ILE A 10 -23.14 -11.38 -18.13
N ILE A 11 -21.99 -11.87 -17.67
CA ILE A 11 -21.64 -13.29 -17.70
C ILE A 11 -22.63 -14.10 -16.85
N PHE A 12 -23.02 -13.57 -15.69
CA PHE A 12 -23.98 -14.22 -14.81
C PHE A 12 -25.41 -14.25 -15.40
N VAL A 13 -25.86 -13.16 -16.03
CA VAL A 13 -27.16 -13.11 -16.72
C VAL A 13 -27.20 -14.08 -17.89
N SER A 14 -26.14 -14.15 -18.70
CA SER A 14 -26.02 -15.13 -19.80
C SER A 14 -26.05 -16.57 -19.28
N PHE A 15 -25.50 -16.84 -18.10
CA PHE A 15 -25.57 -18.16 -17.46
C PHE A 15 -26.99 -18.54 -17.04
N LEU A 16 -27.74 -17.60 -16.44
CA LEU A 16 -29.15 -17.83 -16.12
C LEU A 16 -29.99 -18.08 -17.38
N LEU A 17 -29.74 -17.32 -18.44
CA LEU A 17 -30.42 -17.50 -19.72
C LEU A 17 -30.11 -18.87 -20.34
N ALA A 18 -28.87 -19.34 -20.26
CA ALA A 18 -28.48 -20.68 -20.72
C ALA A 18 -29.19 -21.79 -19.92
N ILE A 19 -29.35 -21.66 -18.60
CA ILE A 19 -30.12 -22.62 -17.79
C ILE A 19 -31.60 -22.62 -18.20
N ILE A 20 -32.18 -21.45 -18.46
CA ILE A 20 -33.57 -21.34 -18.91
C ILE A 20 -33.75 -22.04 -20.26
N VAL A 21 -32.84 -21.84 -21.22
CA VAL A 21 -32.89 -22.50 -22.53
C VAL A 21 -32.78 -24.03 -22.38
N ILE A 22 -31.92 -24.52 -21.49
CA ILE A 22 -31.81 -25.95 -21.15
C ILE A 22 -33.12 -26.49 -20.58
N GLY A 23 -33.71 -25.78 -19.62
CA GLY A 23 -34.99 -26.17 -19.00
C GLY A 23 -36.15 -26.17 -19.99
N LEU A 24 -36.22 -25.15 -20.83
CA LEU A 24 -37.21 -25.04 -21.91
C LEU A 24 -37.05 -26.20 -22.89
N TYR A 25 -35.84 -26.53 -23.34
CA TYR A 25 -35.63 -27.66 -24.26
C TYR A 25 -36.14 -28.99 -23.68
N ILE A 26 -35.82 -29.27 -22.40
CA ILE A 26 -36.28 -30.49 -21.73
C ILE A 26 -37.81 -30.55 -21.66
N GLN A 27 -38.48 -29.42 -21.41
CA GLN A 27 -39.94 -29.35 -21.33
C GLN A 27 -40.61 -29.51 -22.70
N THR A 28 -40.05 -28.87 -23.74
CA THR A 28 -40.64 -28.86 -25.09
C THR A 28 -40.38 -30.17 -25.86
N LYS A 29 -39.44 -31.01 -25.39
CA LYS A 29 -39.07 -32.28 -26.04
C LYS A 29 -40.25 -33.25 -26.28
N ASN A 30 -41.30 -33.18 -25.47
CA ASN A 30 -42.48 -34.05 -25.58
C ASN A 30 -43.68 -33.35 -26.25
N VAL A 31 -43.51 -32.13 -26.75
CA VAL A 31 -44.58 -31.32 -27.33
C VAL A 31 -44.52 -31.43 -28.86
N VAL A 32 -45.69 -31.49 -29.50
CA VAL A 32 -45.80 -31.45 -30.98
C VAL A 32 -45.12 -30.20 -31.50
N GLU A 33 -44.35 -30.34 -32.58
CA GLU A 33 -43.58 -29.24 -33.17
C GLU A 33 -44.45 -28.02 -33.47
N TRP A 34 -44.00 -26.85 -33.00
CA TRP A 34 -44.71 -25.58 -33.22
C TRP A 34 -44.47 -25.04 -34.65
N PHE A 35 -43.36 -25.41 -35.28
CA PHE A 35 -43.02 -25.08 -36.66
C PHE A 35 -42.07 -26.14 -37.25
N PRO A 36 -42.01 -26.31 -38.59
CA PRO A 36 -41.15 -27.31 -39.21
C PRO A 36 -39.67 -27.10 -38.85
N HIS A 37 -38.96 -28.16 -38.45
CA HIS A 37 -37.54 -28.13 -38.02
C HIS A 37 -37.26 -27.33 -36.74
N ALA A 38 -38.29 -27.07 -35.92
CA ALA A 38 -38.11 -26.41 -34.63
C ALA A 38 -37.13 -27.16 -33.73
N ASP A 39 -37.21 -28.49 -33.71
CA ASP A 39 -36.39 -29.33 -32.84
C ASP A 39 -34.89 -29.18 -33.12
N GLU A 40 -34.48 -29.07 -34.39
CA GLU A 40 -33.08 -28.88 -34.78
C GLU A 40 -32.50 -27.55 -34.27
N TRP A 41 -33.24 -26.45 -34.41
CA TRP A 41 -32.83 -25.14 -33.90
C TRP A 41 -32.75 -25.14 -32.37
N PHE A 42 -33.70 -25.78 -31.70
CA PHE A 42 -33.68 -25.93 -30.25
C PHE A 42 -32.52 -26.81 -29.78
N GLN A 43 -32.15 -27.85 -30.54
CA GLN A 43 -31.01 -28.71 -30.26
C GLN A 43 -29.68 -27.93 -30.37
N VAL A 44 -29.54 -27.06 -31.38
CA VAL A 44 -28.36 -26.19 -31.52
C VAL A 44 -28.25 -25.22 -30.33
N LEU A 45 -29.36 -24.57 -29.96
CA LEU A 45 -29.41 -23.67 -28.80
C LEU A 45 -29.11 -24.41 -27.48
N PHE A 46 -29.57 -25.64 -27.36
CA PHE A 46 -29.29 -26.51 -26.21
C PHE A 46 -27.79 -26.87 -26.12
N GLN A 47 -27.18 -27.31 -27.23
CA GLN A 47 -25.74 -27.61 -27.28
C GLN A 47 -24.89 -26.37 -26.98
N LEU A 48 -25.26 -25.22 -27.55
CA LEU A 48 -24.61 -23.94 -27.27
C LEU A 48 -24.72 -23.56 -25.78
N SER A 49 -25.90 -23.76 -25.19
CA SER A 49 -26.15 -23.47 -23.77
C SER A 49 -25.33 -24.38 -22.85
N ILE A 50 -25.23 -25.67 -23.16
CA ILE A 50 -24.35 -26.59 -22.43
C ILE A 50 -22.89 -26.16 -22.55
N GLY A 51 -22.42 -25.84 -23.76
CA GLY A 51 -21.06 -25.37 -23.99
C GLY A 51 -20.75 -24.08 -23.22
N PHE A 52 -21.72 -23.17 -23.14
CA PHE A 52 -21.62 -21.94 -22.35
C PHE A 52 -21.55 -22.24 -20.84
N VAL A 53 -22.41 -23.11 -20.31
CA VAL A 53 -22.41 -23.53 -18.90
C VAL A 53 -21.07 -24.15 -18.51
N VAL A 54 -20.52 -25.05 -19.34
CA VAL A 54 -19.22 -25.67 -19.09
C VAL A 54 -18.11 -24.61 -19.09
N SER A 55 -18.09 -23.72 -20.09
CA SER A 55 -17.11 -22.62 -20.17
C SER A 55 -17.22 -21.66 -18.98
N PHE A 56 -18.43 -21.39 -18.50
CA PHE A 56 -18.67 -20.58 -17.31
C PHE A 56 -18.11 -21.24 -16.04
N ILE A 57 -18.34 -22.54 -15.84
CA ILE A 57 -17.78 -23.28 -14.71
C ILE A 57 -16.25 -23.22 -14.75
N PHE A 58 -15.64 -23.44 -15.92
CA PHE A 58 -14.18 -23.33 -16.09
C PHE A 58 -13.68 -21.91 -15.80
N TYR A 59 -14.34 -20.88 -16.32
CA TYR A 59 -13.98 -19.50 -16.04
C TYR A 59 -14.02 -19.19 -14.53
N VAL A 60 -15.09 -19.59 -13.84
CA VAL A 60 -15.24 -19.35 -12.40
C VAL A 60 -14.16 -20.08 -11.60
N THR A 61 -13.94 -21.36 -11.89
CA THR A 61 -13.04 -22.22 -11.12
C THR A 61 -11.57 -21.96 -11.41
N GLN A 62 -11.19 -21.73 -12.67
CA GLN A 62 -9.79 -21.61 -13.10
C GLN A 62 -9.31 -20.17 -13.20
N VAL A 63 -10.18 -19.20 -13.50
CA VAL A 63 -9.76 -17.80 -13.70
C VAL A 63 -10.20 -16.94 -12.53
N TYR A 64 -11.50 -16.85 -12.26
CA TYR A 64 -12.03 -15.89 -11.29
C TYR A 64 -11.59 -16.20 -9.85
N LEU A 65 -11.76 -17.45 -9.41
CA LEU A 65 -11.50 -17.83 -8.02
C LEU A 65 -10.01 -17.74 -7.67
N PRO A 66 -9.06 -18.21 -8.50
CA PRO A 66 -7.64 -18.00 -8.28
C PRO A 66 -7.24 -16.53 -8.35
N ARG A 67 -7.77 -15.76 -9.31
CA ARG A 67 -7.49 -14.32 -9.43
C ARG A 67 -7.91 -13.56 -8.18
N ARG A 68 -9.09 -13.84 -7.62
CA ARG A 68 -9.57 -13.21 -6.39
C ARG A 68 -8.66 -13.52 -5.19
N LYS A 69 -8.24 -14.79 -5.04
CA LYS A 69 -7.28 -15.19 -3.99
C LYS A 69 -5.94 -14.49 -4.16
N SER A 70 -5.46 -14.37 -5.41
CA SER A 70 -4.21 -13.68 -5.74
C SER A 70 -4.27 -12.19 -5.39
N ILE A 71 -5.31 -11.47 -5.82
CA ILE A 71 -5.49 -10.04 -5.53
C ILE A 71 -5.56 -9.80 -4.02
N ALA A 72 -6.30 -10.62 -3.27
CA ALA A 72 -6.37 -10.49 -1.81
C ALA A 72 -4.97 -10.61 -1.17
N ARG A 73 -4.15 -11.56 -1.63
CA ARG A 73 -2.78 -11.74 -1.15
C ARG A 73 -1.87 -10.57 -1.54
N ILE A 74 -2.04 -10.04 -2.75
CA ILE A 74 -1.31 -8.86 -3.22
C ILE A 74 -1.64 -7.64 -2.36
N ASN A 75 -2.93 -7.41 -2.09
CA ASN A 75 -3.39 -6.31 -1.24
C ASN A 75 -2.82 -6.43 0.18
N GLN A 76 -2.76 -7.65 0.76
CA GLN A 76 -2.09 -7.87 2.04
C GLN A 76 -0.61 -7.48 2.01
N CYS A 77 0.11 -7.85 0.93
CA CYS A 77 1.51 -7.44 0.76
C CYS A 77 1.67 -5.92 0.61
N ILE A 78 0.75 -5.27 -0.10
CA ILE A 78 0.70 -3.80 -0.21
C ILE A 78 0.47 -3.17 1.17
N CYS A 79 -0.53 -3.64 1.92
CA CYS A 79 -0.81 -3.17 3.28
C CYS A 79 0.41 -3.29 4.20
N ALA A 80 1.08 -4.44 4.19
CA ALA A 80 2.27 -4.68 5.00
C ALA A 80 3.38 -3.68 4.65
N ARG A 81 3.63 -3.43 3.36
CA ARG A 81 4.63 -2.45 2.93
C ARG A 81 4.28 -1.01 3.30
N ILE A 82 3.01 -0.63 3.14
CA ILE A 82 2.54 0.70 3.58
C ILE A 82 2.77 0.84 5.08
N GLN A 83 2.44 -0.20 5.86
CA GLN A 83 2.66 -0.21 7.30
C GLN A 83 4.16 -0.10 7.66
N ASP A 84 5.05 -0.78 6.94
CA ASP A 84 6.49 -0.65 7.14
C ASP A 84 6.95 0.79 6.89
N ILE A 85 6.52 1.41 5.78
CA ILE A 85 6.85 2.81 5.45
C ILE A 85 6.35 3.76 6.53
N VAL A 86 5.09 3.63 6.93
CA VAL A 86 4.49 4.45 8.00
C VAL A 86 5.22 4.24 9.32
N SER A 87 5.62 3.00 9.64
CA SER A 87 6.39 2.70 10.86
C SER A 87 7.75 3.40 10.86
N TRP A 88 8.48 3.38 9.73
CA TRP A 88 9.74 4.10 9.61
C TRP A 88 9.57 5.61 9.76
N MET A 89 8.53 6.18 9.11
CA MET A 89 8.20 7.59 9.27
C MET A 89 7.82 7.93 10.71
N ASN A 90 7.05 7.08 11.38
CA ASN A 90 6.65 7.30 12.77
C ASN A 90 7.86 7.22 13.73
N ASP A 91 8.78 6.29 13.49
CA ASP A 91 9.99 6.11 14.30
C ASP A 91 10.87 7.37 14.28
N VAL A 92 10.88 8.12 13.17
CA VAL A 92 11.50 9.46 13.08
C VAL A 92 10.97 10.37 14.19
N PHE A 93 9.65 10.50 14.29
CA PHE A 93 9.02 11.37 15.28
C PHE A 93 9.15 10.83 16.70
N VAL A 94 8.97 9.52 16.91
CA VAL A 94 9.01 8.91 18.24
C VAL A 94 10.39 9.04 18.88
N ARG A 95 11.47 8.78 18.13
CA ARG A 95 12.82 8.85 18.72
C ARG A 95 13.29 10.28 18.93
N LEU A 96 13.03 11.16 17.96
CA LEU A 96 13.36 12.57 18.13
C LEU A 96 12.53 13.21 19.24
N GLY A 97 11.26 12.83 19.36
CA GLY A 97 10.38 13.24 20.45
C GLY A 97 10.91 12.82 21.81
N LYS A 98 11.28 11.54 21.98
CA LYS A 98 11.89 11.03 23.22
C LYS A 98 13.21 11.72 23.58
N LEU A 99 13.95 12.22 22.59
CA LEU A 99 15.24 12.87 22.81
C LEU A 99 15.10 14.35 23.20
N TYR A 100 14.12 15.06 22.62
CA TYR A 100 14.03 16.52 22.72
C TYR A 100 12.79 17.06 23.43
N VAL A 101 11.77 16.23 23.66
CA VAL A 101 10.51 16.65 24.28
C VAL A 101 10.39 15.97 25.64
N ILE A 102 10.26 16.78 26.68
CA ILE A 102 10.02 16.31 28.05
C ILE A 102 8.60 15.71 28.12
N ASP A 103 8.45 14.55 28.74
CA ASP A 103 7.20 13.80 28.85
C ASP A 103 6.54 13.48 27.49
N PHE A 104 7.35 13.09 26.50
CA PHE A 104 6.88 12.73 25.17
C PHE A 104 5.83 11.59 25.20
N ASP A 105 4.64 11.89 24.71
CA ASP A 105 3.56 10.93 24.47
C ASP A 105 3.33 10.79 22.97
N GLU A 106 3.59 9.60 22.43
CA GLU A 106 3.39 9.25 21.02
C GLU A 106 1.95 9.53 20.55
N LYS A 107 0.95 9.37 21.44
CA LYS A 107 -0.46 9.61 21.11
C LYS A 107 -0.78 11.09 20.96
N LYS A 108 0.09 11.99 21.45
CA LYS A 108 -0.06 13.45 21.40
C LYS A 108 0.89 14.09 20.38
N LEU A 109 1.30 13.37 19.34
CA LEU A 109 2.11 13.93 18.26
C LEU A 109 1.35 15.04 17.50
N THR A 110 1.60 16.29 17.88
CA THR A 110 1.00 17.51 17.33
C THR A 110 2.01 18.31 16.49
N SER A 111 1.50 19.27 15.72
CA SER A 111 2.35 20.19 14.95
C SER A 111 3.30 21.00 15.84
N GLU A 112 2.90 21.33 17.07
CA GLU A 112 3.74 22.05 18.04
C GLU A 112 4.92 21.18 18.51
N CYS A 113 4.68 19.88 18.71
CA CYS A 113 5.72 18.91 19.01
C CYS A 113 6.74 18.80 17.87
N CYS A 114 6.29 18.85 16.61
CA CYS A 114 7.22 18.85 15.47
C CYS A 114 8.15 20.07 15.48
N MET A 115 7.61 21.25 15.82
CA MET A 115 8.40 22.48 15.88
C MET A 115 9.40 22.48 17.04
N SER A 116 9.01 21.98 18.21
CA SER A 116 9.92 21.87 19.36
C SER A 116 11.07 20.89 19.10
N ILE A 117 10.77 19.76 18.46
CA ILE A 117 11.79 18.81 17.97
C ILE A 117 12.73 19.51 16.99
N LEU A 118 12.19 20.19 15.97
CA LEU A 118 12.99 20.83 14.93
C LEU A 118 13.95 21.87 15.51
N HIS A 119 13.48 22.75 16.39
CA HIS A 119 14.32 23.76 17.04
C HIS A 119 15.40 23.19 17.96
N SER A 120 15.12 22.05 18.61
CA SER A 120 16.04 21.45 19.57
C SER A 120 17.05 20.51 18.91
N MET A 121 16.73 20.01 17.72
CA MET A 121 17.51 19.03 16.99
C MET A 121 18.93 19.53 16.68
N ARG A 122 19.92 18.72 17.06
CA ARG A 122 21.31 18.87 16.62
C ARG A 122 21.74 17.63 15.86
N VAL A 123 22.20 17.83 14.63
CA VAL A 123 22.53 16.74 13.69
C VAL A 123 23.56 15.74 14.22
N ASP A 124 24.44 16.17 15.11
CA ASP A 124 25.56 15.36 15.61
C ASP A 124 25.26 14.75 16.99
N ASP A 125 24.07 15.00 17.56
CA ASP A 125 23.62 14.31 18.76
C ASP A 125 23.50 12.80 18.48
N ARG A 126 23.76 12.00 19.52
CA ARG A 126 23.70 10.53 19.43
C ARG A 126 22.31 10.04 19.78
N ILE A 127 21.80 9.12 18.97
CA ILE A 127 20.59 8.36 19.29
C ILE A 127 21.03 7.04 19.88
N GLN A 128 20.30 6.53 20.89
CA GLN A 128 20.53 5.20 21.48
C GLN A 128 20.11 4.06 20.54
N LEU A 129 20.70 4.04 19.35
CA LEU A 129 20.56 3.03 18.32
C LEU A 129 21.96 2.63 17.88
N ILE A 130 22.27 1.35 18.07
CA ILE A 130 23.59 0.79 17.75
C ILE A 130 23.70 0.67 16.23
N ASN A 131 24.79 1.20 15.67
CA ASN A 131 25.21 0.93 14.30
C ASN A 131 25.95 -0.41 14.27
N PRO A 132 25.38 -1.47 13.65
CA PRO A 132 26.00 -2.78 13.64
C PRO A 132 27.38 -2.79 12.98
N SER A 133 27.60 -1.88 12.03
CA SER A 133 28.86 -1.71 11.29
C SER A 133 30.00 -1.18 12.17
N ARG A 134 29.68 -0.65 13.36
CA ARG A 134 30.63 -0.09 14.34
C ARG A 134 30.71 -0.94 15.62
N LEU A 135 30.05 -2.10 15.65
CA LEU A 135 30.20 -3.04 16.75
C LEU A 135 31.59 -3.65 16.71
N ASN A 136 32.40 -3.35 17.72
CA ASN A 136 33.59 -4.13 18.02
C ASN A 136 33.18 -5.34 18.88
N LEU A 137 33.86 -6.47 18.67
CA LEU A 137 33.70 -7.70 19.45
C LEU A 137 34.06 -7.46 20.93
N GLY A 138 33.10 -6.99 21.74
CA GLY A 138 33.22 -7.01 23.20
C GLY A 138 32.44 -5.95 23.96
N TYR A 139 32.21 -4.75 23.43
CA TYR A 139 31.54 -3.65 24.17
C TYR A 139 30.75 -2.71 23.25
N VAL A 140 29.59 -2.25 23.74
CA VAL A 140 28.81 -1.17 23.11
C VAL A 140 29.26 0.15 23.73
N ASP A 141 30.14 0.88 23.04
CA ASP A 141 30.48 2.25 23.39
C ASP A 141 29.48 3.25 22.76
N GLN A 142 29.36 4.46 23.30
CA GLN A 142 28.53 5.53 22.74
C GLN A 142 28.95 5.92 21.31
N GLU A 143 30.20 5.64 20.91
CA GLU A 143 30.67 5.82 19.53
C GLU A 143 30.07 4.81 18.53
N ALA A 144 29.62 3.65 19.02
CA ALA A 144 28.92 2.66 18.21
C ALA A 144 27.50 3.10 17.87
N CYS A 145 26.96 4.13 18.53
CA CYS A 145 25.64 4.66 18.27
C CYS A 145 25.59 5.58 17.04
N TYR A 146 24.48 5.57 16.31
CA TYR A 146 24.25 6.51 15.23
C TYR A 146 24.20 7.96 15.73
N THR A 147 24.72 8.90 14.92
CA THR A 147 24.31 10.31 15.02
C THR A 147 22.91 10.48 14.41
N ILE A 148 22.19 11.53 14.80
CA ILE A 148 20.89 11.87 14.19
C ILE A 148 20.99 11.95 12.68
N ARG A 149 22.05 12.60 12.18
CA ARG A 149 22.33 12.74 10.75
C ARG A 149 22.38 11.38 10.05
N GLU A 150 23.17 10.46 10.58
CA GLU A 150 23.37 9.14 9.99
C GLU A 150 22.08 8.31 10.04
N TRP A 151 21.44 8.27 11.21
CA TRP A 151 20.21 7.51 11.40
C TRP A 151 19.06 8.03 10.53
N LEU A 152 18.81 9.35 10.49
CA LEU A 152 17.77 9.91 9.62
C LEU A 152 18.04 9.65 8.15
N THR A 153 19.31 9.68 7.73
CA THR A 153 19.72 9.34 6.36
C THR A 153 19.38 7.88 6.04
N GLU A 154 19.61 6.97 6.98
CA GLU A 154 19.26 5.55 6.84
C GLU A 154 17.75 5.32 6.84
N CYS A 155 16.99 5.97 7.74
CA CYS A 155 15.53 5.92 7.76
C CYS A 155 14.95 6.38 6.41
N VAL A 156 15.40 7.54 5.90
CA VAL A 156 14.96 8.04 4.60
C VAL A 156 15.34 7.08 3.47
N GLY A 157 16.55 6.51 3.48
CA GLY A 157 16.96 5.50 2.50
C GLY A 157 16.06 4.26 2.52
N ASN A 158 15.70 3.77 3.71
CA ASN A 158 14.79 2.62 3.87
C ASN A 158 13.36 2.94 3.40
N ILE A 159 12.88 4.16 3.66
CA ILE A 159 11.57 4.62 3.18
C ILE A 159 11.56 4.67 1.65
N GLU A 160 12.55 5.31 1.03
CA GLU A 160 12.67 5.43 -0.42
C GLU A 160 12.77 4.06 -1.09
N LEU A 161 13.57 3.14 -0.52
CA LEU A 161 13.69 1.77 -1.02
C LEU A 161 12.35 1.02 -0.96
N ASN A 162 11.59 1.17 0.13
CA ASN A 162 10.30 0.49 0.25
C ASN A 162 9.24 1.10 -0.67
N ILE A 163 9.26 2.41 -0.88
CA ILE A 163 8.43 3.08 -1.89
C ILE A 163 8.79 2.59 -3.28
N ASP A 164 10.06 2.54 -3.65
CA ASP A 164 10.50 2.03 -4.96
C ASP A 164 10.04 0.58 -5.18
N LYS A 165 10.22 -0.30 -4.19
CA LYS A 165 9.73 -1.68 -4.24
C LYS A 165 8.21 -1.75 -4.36
N LEU A 166 7.47 -0.88 -3.66
CA LEU A 166 6.03 -0.79 -3.74
C LEU A 166 5.58 -0.45 -5.17
N LEU A 167 6.14 0.64 -5.73
CA LEU A 167 5.81 1.10 -7.07
C LEU A 167 6.24 0.10 -8.15
N LYS A 168 7.43 -0.50 -8.02
CA LYS A 168 7.98 -1.43 -9.00
C LYS A 168 7.24 -2.76 -9.06
N TYR A 169 6.98 -3.38 -7.92
CA TYR A 169 6.41 -4.74 -7.87
C TYR A 169 4.88 -4.77 -7.89
N TYR A 170 4.24 -3.67 -7.49
CA TYR A 170 2.78 -3.60 -7.37
C TYR A 170 2.14 -2.55 -8.27
N SER A 171 2.87 -1.97 -9.23
CA SER A 171 2.36 -0.96 -10.19
C SER A 171 0.95 -1.23 -10.75
N PRO A 172 0.57 -2.46 -11.16
CA PRO A 172 -0.76 -2.72 -11.71
C PRO A 172 -1.90 -2.69 -10.67
N TYR A 173 -1.56 -2.70 -9.39
CA TYR A 173 -2.49 -2.85 -8.27
C TYR A 173 -2.53 -1.63 -7.36
N ILE A 174 -1.61 -0.68 -7.52
CA ILE A 174 -1.62 0.57 -6.76
C ILE A 174 -2.65 1.55 -7.31
N THR A 175 -3.31 2.27 -6.41
CA THR A 175 -4.23 3.35 -6.70
C THR A 175 -3.45 4.63 -7.00
N PRO A 176 -4.01 5.55 -7.83
CA PRO A 176 -3.38 6.84 -8.09
C PRO A 176 -3.10 7.63 -6.81
N GLU A 177 -3.97 7.54 -5.80
CA GLU A 177 -3.81 8.21 -4.51
C GLU A 177 -2.62 7.67 -3.72
N LEU A 178 -2.40 6.33 -3.73
CA LEU A 178 -1.23 5.74 -3.09
C LEU A 178 0.06 6.14 -3.81
N MET A 179 0.03 6.18 -5.15
CA MET A 179 1.17 6.58 -5.97
C MET A 179 1.56 8.04 -5.71
N ASP A 180 0.61 8.97 -5.73
CA ASP A 180 0.84 10.39 -5.46
C ASP A 180 1.37 10.61 -4.03
N ALA A 181 0.77 9.96 -3.03
CA ALA A 181 1.23 10.05 -1.64
C ALA A 181 2.68 9.58 -1.48
N ALA A 182 3.03 8.44 -2.09
CA ALA A 182 4.38 7.91 -2.05
C ALA A 182 5.40 8.82 -2.76
N GLU A 183 5.03 9.38 -3.91
CA GLU A 183 5.89 10.31 -4.65
C GLU A 183 6.11 11.62 -3.88
N ARG A 184 5.06 12.16 -3.25
CA ARG A 184 5.15 13.35 -2.40
C ARG A 184 6.02 13.13 -1.16
N ILE A 185 6.05 11.93 -0.59
CA ILE A 185 6.99 11.57 0.48
C ILE A 185 8.43 11.64 -0.01
N CYS A 186 8.74 11.01 -1.16
CA CYS A 186 10.09 11.06 -1.75
C CYS A 186 10.53 12.48 -2.15
N LYS A 187 9.58 13.35 -2.52
CA LYS A 187 9.82 14.76 -2.85
C LYS A 187 9.74 15.70 -1.64
N SER A 188 9.50 15.18 -0.45
CA SER A 188 9.36 16.01 0.74
C SER A 188 10.66 16.76 1.07
N THR A 189 10.52 17.90 1.74
CA THR A 189 11.64 18.73 2.22
C THR A 189 12.57 17.97 3.16
N VAL A 190 12.06 16.98 3.92
CA VAL A 190 12.87 16.08 4.76
C VAL A 190 13.82 15.25 3.89
N HIS A 191 13.31 14.62 2.84
CA HIS A 191 14.12 13.79 1.94
C HIS A 191 15.11 14.63 1.13
N HIS A 192 14.62 15.67 0.45
CA HIS A 192 15.43 16.44 -0.49
C HIS A 192 16.31 17.48 0.19
N ASN A 193 15.73 18.36 1.02
CA ASN A 193 16.46 19.50 1.56
C ASN A 193 17.23 19.10 2.81
N MET A 194 16.60 18.41 3.77
CA MET A 194 17.25 18.06 5.03
C MET A 194 18.31 16.98 4.85
N VAL A 195 17.94 15.81 4.32
CA VAL A 195 18.87 14.66 4.21
C VAL A 195 19.85 14.82 3.05
N ARG A 196 19.38 15.15 1.85
CA ARG A 196 20.27 15.17 0.67
C ARG A 196 21.10 16.43 0.52
N MET A 197 20.70 17.57 1.11
CA MET A 197 21.45 18.83 1.03
C MET A 197 22.06 19.23 2.38
N ILE A 198 21.24 19.52 3.39
CA ILE A 198 21.69 20.10 4.66
C ILE A 198 22.63 19.13 5.39
N PHE A 199 22.25 17.86 5.54
CA PHE A 199 23.04 16.87 6.27
C PHE A 199 24.35 16.49 5.58
N LYS A 200 24.49 16.77 4.28
CA LYS A 200 25.76 16.59 3.56
C LYS A 200 26.74 17.75 3.77
N MET A 201 26.29 18.88 4.32
CA MET A 201 27.17 20.00 4.64
C MET A 201 28.11 19.62 5.78
N LYS A 202 29.36 20.11 5.73
CA LYS A 202 30.33 19.92 6.81
C LYS A 202 29.82 20.49 8.14
N ASN A 203 29.24 21.69 8.08
CA ASN A 203 28.64 22.40 9.21
C ASN A 203 27.20 22.80 8.85
N PRO A 204 26.21 21.91 9.06
CA PRO A 204 24.82 22.23 8.75
C PRO A 204 24.28 23.37 9.63
N PRO A 205 23.41 24.24 9.10
CA PRO A 205 22.76 25.29 9.87
C PRO A 205 21.89 24.74 10.99
N SER A 206 21.77 25.53 12.06
CA SER A 206 20.82 25.27 13.14
C SER A 206 19.39 25.60 12.69
N PHE A 207 18.43 24.80 13.14
CA PHE A 207 17.00 25.00 12.86
C PHE A 207 16.30 25.91 13.90
N LYS A 208 17.03 26.43 14.89
CA LYS A 208 16.47 27.28 15.98
C LYS A 208 15.79 28.58 15.50
N GLY A 209 16.18 29.12 14.35
CA GLY A 209 15.66 30.40 13.85
C GLY A 209 14.48 30.31 12.88
N LEU A 210 13.91 29.11 12.65
CA LEU A 210 12.81 28.93 11.72
C LEU A 210 11.47 29.36 12.33
N ASN A 211 10.76 30.26 11.66
CA ASN A 211 9.43 30.71 12.11
C ASN A 211 8.32 29.69 11.81
N GLU A 212 8.56 28.81 10.83
CA GLU A 212 7.59 27.80 10.41
C GLU A 212 8.26 26.43 10.22
N ASP A 213 7.54 25.37 10.60
CA ASP A 213 7.95 24.00 10.34
C ASP A 213 7.63 23.61 8.90
N ILE A 214 8.62 23.78 8.02
CA ILE A 214 8.54 23.33 6.62
C ILE A 214 9.01 21.88 6.43
N PHE A 215 9.43 21.18 7.49
CA PHE A 215 10.01 19.84 7.44
C PHE A 215 9.09 18.80 8.06
N PHE A 216 9.00 18.78 9.38
CA PHE A 216 8.38 17.68 10.14
C PHE A 216 6.86 17.76 10.14
N LYS A 217 6.27 18.96 10.20
CA LYS A 217 4.81 19.15 10.11
C LYS A 217 4.23 18.68 8.76
N PRO A 218 4.74 19.10 7.59
CA PRO A 218 4.30 18.55 6.31
C PRO A 218 4.54 17.04 6.20
N TYR A 219 5.67 16.56 6.73
CA TYR A 219 6.02 15.13 6.69
C TYR A 219 5.06 14.28 7.53
N LEU A 220 4.64 14.77 8.68
CA LEU A 220 3.62 14.14 9.53
C LEU A 220 2.26 14.05 8.82
N HIS A 221 1.90 15.10 8.07
CA HIS A 221 0.68 15.07 7.25
C HIS A 221 0.77 13.99 6.17
N LEU A 222 1.89 13.91 5.45
CA LEU A 222 2.12 12.88 4.43
C LEU A 222 2.07 11.46 5.00
N MET A 223 2.63 11.25 6.19
CA MET A 223 2.55 9.96 6.90
C MET A 223 1.09 9.57 7.18
N LYS A 224 0.29 10.51 7.70
CA LYS A 224 -1.15 10.28 7.98
C LYS A 224 -1.95 10.07 6.70
N GLU A 225 -1.59 10.74 5.62
CA GLU A 225 -2.20 10.57 4.30
C GLU A 225 -1.92 9.17 3.74
N LEU A 226 -0.67 8.71 3.82
CA LEU A 226 -0.28 7.36 3.43
C LEU A 226 -0.97 6.27 4.28
N ASP A 227 -1.10 6.48 5.60
CA ASP A 227 -1.80 5.51 6.45
C ASP A 227 -3.30 5.41 6.13
N LYS A 228 -3.92 6.51 5.66
CA LYS A 228 -5.32 6.50 5.20
C LYS A 228 -5.50 5.68 3.92
N THR A 229 -4.57 5.78 2.96
CA THR A 229 -4.68 5.02 1.69
C THR A 229 -4.57 3.52 1.92
N ARG A 230 -3.91 3.08 3.01
CA ARG A 230 -3.87 1.67 3.44
C ARG A 230 -5.26 1.04 3.55
N ASN A 231 -6.27 1.79 3.99
CA ASN A 231 -7.63 1.27 4.18
C ASN A 231 -8.31 0.82 2.87
N GLN A 232 -7.81 1.25 1.71
CA GLN A 232 -8.31 0.82 0.41
C GLN A 232 -7.90 -0.63 0.05
N TYR A 233 -6.92 -1.18 0.78
CA TYR A 233 -6.33 -2.49 0.52
C TYR A 233 -6.66 -3.53 1.61
N LEU A 234 -7.37 -3.13 2.67
CA LEU A 234 -7.92 -4.03 3.70
C LEU A 234 -9.21 -4.71 3.20
#